data_AF-A0A661TBQ8-F1
#
_entry.id   AF-A0A661TBQ8-F1
#
_cell.length_a   1.000
_cell.length_b   1.000
_cell.length_c   1.000
_cell.angle_alpha   90.00
_cell.angle_beta   90.00
_cell.angle_gamma   90.00
#
_symmetry.space_group_name_H-M   'P 1'
#
loop_
_entity.id
_entity.type
_entity.pdbx_description
1 polymer ?
#
loop_
_entity_poly.entity_id
_entity_poly.type
_entity_poly.pdbx_seq_one_letter_code
_entity_poly.pdbx_strand_id
1 'polypeptide(L)'
;MTNDIYRDLQERLDKYSVGFPATESGIEITILKAMFSETNAQMFLALSPLLETPEAVAERLSRPIEEVASQLEDMTKRGLLFHLKKGDSVKYGAIPFVHGLFEFQVKRLDKDFAKLVKQYFDAEFSVAMAKSAEGFLRTIPIQESIDVTQRIAAYDDAVEILKKQKLIVITDCICRKMRETVETGCGKLMEACFMFGSMGQYYLDHDMGRQIDVEEGTRILKNAHEAGLVTQPATAQNPAGMCNCCG
;
A
#
# COMPACT_ATOMS: atom_id res chain seq x y z
N MET A 1 9.15 28.52 14.49
CA MET A 1 9.69 27.49 13.59
C MET A 1 8.57 27.14 12.64
N THR A 2 8.69 27.46 11.37
CA THR A 2 7.69 27.09 10.36
C THR A 2 7.73 25.57 10.24
N ASN A 3 6.72 24.90 10.80
CA ASN A 3 6.56 23.44 10.65
C ASN A 3 6.38 23.16 9.16
N ASP A 4 7.33 22.46 8.54
CA ASP A 4 7.12 21.95 7.19
C ASP A 4 6.23 20.71 7.30
N ILE A 5 4.93 20.93 7.10
CA ILE A 5 3.90 19.90 7.19
C ILE A 5 4.21 18.65 6.35
N TYR A 6 4.93 18.80 5.24
CA TYR A 6 5.30 17.67 4.40
C TYR A 6 6.46 16.88 5.01
N ARG A 7 7.33 17.53 5.79
CA ARG A 7 8.36 16.83 6.57
C ARG A 7 7.72 16.04 7.72
N ASP A 8 6.76 16.63 8.44
CA ASP A 8 5.99 15.92 9.47
C ASP A 8 5.28 14.69 8.88
N LEU A 9 4.66 14.84 7.69
CA LEU A 9 4.00 13.76 6.98
C LEU A 9 4.98 12.66 6.56
N GLN A 10 6.15 13.03 6.05
CA GLN A 10 7.21 12.09 5.71
C GLN A 10 7.67 11.30 6.93
N GLU A 11 7.97 11.96 8.04
CA GLU A 11 8.37 11.30 9.29
C GLU A 11 7.28 10.38 9.86
N ARG A 12 6.00 10.75 9.67
CA ARG A 12 4.87 9.88 10.02
C ARG A 12 4.85 8.63 9.16
N LEU A 13 4.96 8.77 7.84
CA LEU A 13 4.98 7.65 6.90
C LEU A 13 6.20 6.75 7.11
N ASP A 14 7.34 7.32 7.51
CA ASP A 14 8.54 6.55 7.82
C ASP A 14 8.39 5.62 9.02
N LYS A 15 7.43 5.88 9.91
CA LYS A 15 7.13 5.00 11.04
C LYS A 15 6.25 3.80 10.64
N TYR A 16 5.75 3.74 9.40
CA TYR A 16 4.80 2.73 8.97
C TYR A 16 5.46 1.67 8.06
N SER A 17 5.17 0.39 8.32
CA SER A 17 5.57 -0.74 7.48
C SER A 17 7.07 -0.70 7.11
N VAL A 18 7.42 -0.63 5.84
CA VAL A 18 8.81 -0.60 5.32
C VAL A 18 9.49 0.77 5.44
N GLY A 19 8.77 1.78 5.92
CA GLY A 19 9.23 3.16 6.01
C GLY A 19 9.05 3.97 4.73
N PHE A 20 9.46 5.23 4.82
CA PHE A 20 9.42 6.25 3.78
C PHE A 20 10.49 7.29 4.13
N PRO A 21 11.78 6.90 4.11
CA PRO A 21 12.88 7.71 4.63
C PRO A 21 13.07 9.00 3.83
N ALA A 22 13.63 9.99 4.52
CA ALA A 22 14.13 11.22 3.91
C ALA A 22 15.30 10.91 2.95
N THR A 23 15.42 11.72 1.89
CA THR A 23 16.54 11.64 0.96
C THR A 23 17.29 12.96 0.91
N GLU A 24 18.57 12.91 0.57
CA GLU A 24 19.37 14.13 0.35
C GLU A 24 18.78 15.02 -0.76
N SER A 25 18.14 14.40 -1.77
CA SER A 25 17.53 15.09 -2.90
C SER A 25 16.22 15.81 -2.56
N GLY A 26 15.55 15.45 -1.45
CA GLY A 26 14.21 15.93 -1.13
C GLY A 26 13.10 15.41 -2.06
N ILE A 27 13.38 14.39 -2.89
CA ILE A 27 12.40 13.82 -3.83
C ILE A 27 11.17 13.26 -3.10
N GLU A 28 11.33 12.75 -1.88
CA GLU A 28 10.24 12.25 -1.04
C GLU A 28 9.23 13.35 -0.70
N ILE A 29 9.70 14.57 -0.44
CA ILE A 29 8.83 15.73 -0.19
C ILE A 29 8.11 16.16 -1.46
N THR A 30 8.79 16.06 -2.61
CA THR A 30 8.18 16.35 -3.92
C THR A 30 7.04 15.37 -4.23
N ILE A 31 7.23 14.08 -3.92
CA ILE A 31 6.18 13.05 -4.02
C ILE A 31 5.00 13.42 -3.11
N LEU A 32 5.25 13.78 -1.85
CA LEU A 32 4.15 14.12 -0.93
C LEU A 32 3.38 15.35 -1.38
N LYS A 33 4.04 16.37 -1.94
CA LYS A 33 3.38 17.55 -2.51
C LYS A 33 2.55 17.24 -3.76
N ALA A 34 2.95 16.23 -4.54
CA ALA A 34 2.16 15.76 -5.68
C ALA A 34 0.89 15.01 -5.24
N MET A 35 0.91 14.36 -4.07
CA MET A 35 -0.21 13.55 -3.57
C MET A 35 -1.16 14.32 -2.64
N PHE A 36 -0.61 15.20 -1.79
CA PHE A 36 -1.33 15.87 -0.71
C PHE A 36 -1.37 17.39 -0.90
N SER A 37 -2.54 17.96 -0.65
CA SER A 37 -2.60 19.37 -0.23
C SER A 37 -2.26 19.48 1.25
N GLU A 38 -1.92 20.69 1.72
CA GLU A 38 -1.61 20.92 3.14
C GLU A 38 -2.77 20.50 4.07
N THR A 39 -4.00 20.80 3.70
CA THR A 39 -5.19 20.40 4.47
C THR A 39 -5.35 18.88 4.56
N ASN A 40 -4.97 18.15 3.51
CA ASN A 40 -5.01 16.68 3.52
C ASN A 40 -3.83 16.07 4.26
N ALA A 41 -2.64 16.71 4.21
CA ALA A 41 -1.51 16.32 5.03
C ALA A 41 -1.82 16.49 6.52
N GLN A 42 -2.48 17.60 6.90
CA GLN A 42 -2.98 17.85 8.26
C GLN A 42 -3.96 16.76 8.71
N MET A 43 -4.94 16.42 7.86
CA MET A 43 -5.91 15.37 8.15
C MET A 43 -5.22 14.00 8.30
N PHE A 44 -4.31 13.65 7.39
CA PHE A 44 -3.56 12.40 7.47
C PHE A 44 -2.73 12.31 8.76
N LEU A 45 -2.06 13.40 9.15
CA LEU A 45 -1.29 13.49 10.40
C LEU A 45 -2.15 13.40 11.66
N ALA A 46 -3.42 13.80 11.55
CA ALA A 46 -4.39 13.60 12.62
C ALA A 46 -4.84 12.14 12.71
N LEU A 47 -4.85 11.36 11.64
CA LEU A 47 -5.32 9.97 11.68
C LEU A 47 -4.29 9.01 12.29
N SER A 48 -4.80 7.91 12.83
CA SER A 48 -4.00 6.74 13.19
C SER A 48 -4.15 5.64 12.14
N PRO A 49 -3.32 4.59 12.17
CA PRO A 49 -3.55 3.37 11.38
C PRO A 49 -4.78 2.57 11.84
N LEU A 50 -5.33 2.87 13.02
CA LEU A 50 -6.57 2.25 13.48
C LEU A 50 -7.76 2.83 12.73
N LEU A 51 -8.73 1.97 12.44
CA LEU A 51 -9.95 2.37 11.74
C LEU A 51 -10.87 3.18 12.67
N GLU A 52 -10.95 4.48 12.39
CA GLU A 52 -11.74 5.47 13.14
C GLU A 52 -12.98 5.89 12.31
N THR A 53 -14.10 6.20 12.98
CA THR A 53 -15.29 6.75 12.28
C THR A 53 -15.13 8.27 12.08
N PRO A 54 -15.85 8.89 11.12
CA PRO A 54 -15.84 10.35 10.97
C PRO A 54 -16.19 11.11 12.25
N GLU A 55 -17.13 10.60 13.05
CA GLU A 55 -17.54 11.17 14.34
C GLU A 55 -16.33 11.29 15.29
N ALA A 56 -15.56 10.20 15.46
CA ALA A 56 -14.43 10.15 16.37
C ALA A 56 -13.30 11.11 15.94
N VAL A 57 -13.05 11.20 14.63
CA VAL A 57 -12.06 12.12 14.06
C VAL A 57 -12.52 13.58 14.22
N ALA A 58 -13.80 13.85 13.95
CA ALA A 58 -14.40 15.18 14.07
C ALA A 58 -14.38 15.71 15.51
N GLU A 59 -14.75 14.87 16.48
CA GLU A 59 -14.69 15.20 17.91
C GLU A 59 -13.26 15.57 18.32
N ARG A 60 -12.29 14.71 17.96
CA ARG A 60 -10.87 14.92 18.27
C ARG A 60 -10.29 16.19 17.64
N LEU A 61 -10.77 16.56 16.46
CA LEU A 61 -10.35 17.78 15.75
C LEU A 61 -11.18 19.01 16.10
N SER A 62 -12.26 18.86 16.87
CA SER A 62 -13.23 19.92 17.13
C SER A 62 -13.75 20.57 15.83
N ARG A 63 -14.07 19.74 14.83
CA ARG A 63 -14.58 20.15 13.49
C ARG A 63 -15.98 19.59 13.23
N PRO A 64 -16.79 20.21 12.34
CA PRO A 64 -18.07 19.65 11.94
C PRO A 64 -17.92 18.25 11.31
N ILE A 65 -18.81 17.33 11.68
CA ILE A 65 -18.74 15.94 11.21
C ILE A 65 -18.91 15.84 9.71
N GLU A 66 -19.81 16.63 9.11
CA GLU A 66 -20.09 16.60 7.68
C GLU A 66 -18.86 17.01 6.86
N GLU A 67 -18.11 18.01 7.34
CA GLU A 67 -16.86 18.44 6.70
C GLU A 67 -15.77 17.38 6.78
N VAL A 68 -15.61 16.76 7.97
CA VAL A 68 -14.62 15.70 8.17
C VAL A 68 -14.97 14.46 7.35
N ALA A 69 -16.22 14.03 7.35
CA ALA A 69 -16.69 12.91 6.55
C ALA A 69 -16.45 13.15 5.05
N SER A 70 -16.83 14.33 4.54
CA SER A 70 -16.60 14.68 3.14
C SER A 70 -15.11 14.71 2.78
N GLN A 71 -14.25 15.23 3.66
CA GLN A 71 -12.81 15.26 3.43
C GLN A 71 -12.21 13.85 3.42
N LEU A 72 -12.58 13.00 4.38
CA LEU A 72 -12.11 11.61 4.46
C LEU A 72 -12.53 10.81 3.22
N GLU A 73 -13.79 10.97 2.77
CA GLU A 73 -14.28 10.32 1.56
C GLU A 73 -13.52 10.75 0.30
N ASP A 74 -13.27 12.05 0.12
CA ASP A 74 -12.48 12.57 -1.01
C ASP A 74 -11.03 12.03 -0.99
N MET A 75 -10.38 12.07 0.18
CA MET A 75 -9.03 11.52 0.34
C MET A 75 -8.97 10.03 -0.01
N THR A 76 -9.97 9.25 0.41
CA THR A 76 -10.11 7.84 0.06
C THR A 76 -10.29 7.62 -1.44
N LYS A 77 -11.17 8.39 -2.11
CA LYS A 77 -11.35 8.29 -3.57
C LYS A 77 -10.05 8.55 -4.33
N ARG A 78 -9.18 9.42 -3.80
CA ARG A 78 -7.83 9.70 -4.32
C ARG A 78 -6.75 8.72 -3.85
N GLY A 79 -7.12 7.69 -3.07
CA GLY A 79 -6.21 6.64 -2.62
C GLY A 79 -5.24 7.09 -1.54
N LEU A 80 -5.61 8.08 -0.75
CA LEU A 80 -4.76 8.64 0.31
C LEU A 80 -5.02 8.04 1.69
N LEU A 81 -6.08 7.23 1.84
CA LEU A 81 -6.49 6.59 3.09
C LEU A 81 -7.05 5.20 2.79
N PHE A 82 -6.93 4.29 3.74
CA PHE A 82 -7.69 3.05 3.74
C PHE A 82 -9.07 3.28 4.38
N HIS A 83 -10.10 2.59 3.88
CA HIS A 83 -11.40 2.57 4.53
C HIS A 83 -11.99 1.17 4.56
N LEU A 84 -12.88 0.95 5.51
CA LEU A 84 -13.70 -0.24 5.60
C LEU A 84 -15.16 0.16 5.73
N LYS A 85 -15.99 -0.28 4.78
CA LYS A 85 -17.43 -0.11 4.82
C LYS A 85 -18.11 -1.40 5.28
N LYS A 86 -18.98 -1.30 6.29
CA LYS A 86 -19.81 -2.40 6.77
C LYS A 86 -21.22 -1.90 7.05
N GLY A 87 -22.15 -2.22 6.15
CA GLY A 87 -23.50 -1.64 6.16
C GLY A 87 -23.41 -0.12 5.98
N ASP A 88 -24.04 0.61 6.90
CA ASP A 88 -24.05 2.09 6.91
C ASP A 88 -22.84 2.69 7.64
N SER A 89 -22.00 1.87 8.28
CA SER A 89 -20.80 2.34 8.97
C SER A 89 -19.60 2.34 8.03
N VAL A 90 -18.87 3.46 8.00
CA VAL A 90 -17.58 3.59 7.33
C VAL A 90 -16.52 3.99 8.36
N LYS A 91 -15.34 3.40 8.25
CA LYS A 91 -14.18 3.74 9.07
C LYS A 91 -12.96 3.98 8.20
N TYR A 92 -12.10 4.90 8.61
CA TYR A 92 -10.92 5.36 7.87
C TYR A 92 -9.66 5.17 8.70
N GLY A 93 -8.54 4.91 8.03
CA GLY A 93 -7.24 4.79 8.68
C GLY A 93 -6.11 5.27 7.77
N ALA A 94 -5.07 5.80 8.41
CA ALA A 94 -3.80 6.10 7.74
C ALA A 94 -3.16 4.80 7.23
N ILE A 95 -2.54 4.86 6.05
CA ILE A 95 -1.96 3.71 5.37
C ILE A 95 -0.47 3.98 5.04
N PRO A 96 0.43 2.97 5.04
CA PRO A 96 1.83 3.19 4.68
C PRO A 96 2.01 3.68 3.24
N PHE A 97 3.22 4.15 2.89
CA PHE A 97 3.52 4.55 1.51
C PHE A 97 3.51 3.36 0.54
N VAL A 98 4.32 2.33 0.82
CA VAL A 98 4.30 1.02 0.12
C VAL A 98 3.38 0.05 0.84
N HIS A 99 2.68 -0.80 0.10
CA HIS A 99 1.48 -1.53 0.51
C HIS A 99 0.29 -0.63 0.85
N GLY A 100 0.23 0.56 0.26
CA GLY A 100 -0.75 1.59 0.58
C GLY A 100 -0.84 2.70 -0.45
N LEU A 101 -0.40 3.90 -0.07
CA LEU A 101 -0.57 5.13 -0.86
C LEU A 101 -0.12 4.97 -2.32
N PHE A 102 1.01 4.28 -2.55
CA PHE A 102 1.53 4.02 -3.87
C PHE A 102 0.63 3.05 -4.64
N GLU A 103 0.38 1.85 -4.12
CA GLU A 103 -0.43 0.81 -4.75
C GLU A 103 -1.86 1.29 -5.09
N PHE A 104 -2.42 2.17 -4.26
CA PHE A 104 -3.75 2.78 -4.52
C PHE A 104 -3.76 3.73 -5.73
N GLN A 105 -2.62 3.98 -6.36
CA GLN A 105 -2.50 4.71 -7.62
C GLN A 105 -2.52 3.78 -8.85
N VAL A 106 -2.63 2.45 -8.70
CA VAL A 106 -2.44 1.47 -9.79
C VAL A 106 -3.28 1.74 -11.05
N LYS A 107 -4.48 2.32 -10.92
CA LYS A 107 -5.35 2.66 -12.07
C LYS A 107 -5.11 4.07 -12.66
N ARG A 108 -4.47 4.98 -11.91
CA ARG A 108 -4.30 6.39 -12.27
C ARG A 108 -2.84 6.84 -12.30
N LEU A 109 -1.91 5.90 -12.36
CA LEU A 109 -0.48 6.16 -12.38
C LEU A 109 -0.11 6.92 -13.65
N ASP A 110 0.13 8.22 -13.53
CA ASP A 110 0.61 9.05 -14.63
C ASP A 110 2.15 8.99 -14.73
N LYS A 111 2.67 9.45 -15.88
CA LYS A 111 4.09 9.36 -16.21
C LYS A 111 4.99 10.21 -15.33
N ASP A 112 4.52 11.36 -14.86
CA ASP A 112 5.35 12.27 -14.08
C ASP A 112 5.42 11.79 -12.62
N PHE A 113 4.30 11.36 -12.05
CA PHE A 113 4.29 10.69 -10.76
C PHE A 113 5.13 9.40 -10.78
N ALA A 114 5.01 8.58 -11.85
CA ALA A 114 5.82 7.37 -12.00
C ALA A 114 7.33 7.66 -12.04
N LYS A 115 7.76 8.76 -12.68
CA LYS A 115 9.18 9.18 -12.65
C LYS A 115 9.64 9.60 -11.26
N LEU A 116 8.81 10.33 -10.51
CA LEU A 116 9.14 10.75 -9.15
C LEU A 116 9.36 9.53 -8.24
N VAL A 117 8.41 8.58 -8.27
CA VAL A 117 8.51 7.36 -7.46
C VAL A 117 9.68 6.49 -7.93
N LYS A 118 9.92 6.37 -9.23
CA LYS A 118 11.10 5.67 -9.76
C LYS A 118 12.39 6.29 -9.25
N GLN A 119 12.53 7.62 -9.33
CA GLN A 119 13.71 8.32 -8.82
C GLN A 119 13.89 8.11 -7.32
N TYR A 120 12.80 8.08 -6.55
CA TYR A 120 12.86 7.76 -5.13
C TYR A 120 13.29 6.30 -4.87
N PHE A 121 12.80 5.36 -5.67
CA PHE A 121 13.14 3.93 -5.56
C PHE A 121 14.58 3.62 -5.97
N ASP A 122 15.07 4.30 -7.02
CA ASP A 122 16.46 4.23 -7.49
C ASP A 122 17.41 4.93 -6.49
N ALA A 123 16.90 5.92 -5.74
CA ALA A 123 17.58 6.53 -4.62
C ALA A 123 17.56 5.64 -3.36
N GLU A 124 17.92 6.21 -2.21
CA GLU A 124 18.05 5.59 -0.87
C GLU A 124 16.92 4.62 -0.43
N PHE A 125 15.75 4.59 -1.10
CA PHE A 125 14.69 3.64 -0.81
C PHE A 125 15.10 2.18 -1.06
N SER A 126 15.98 1.90 -2.03
CA SER A 126 16.55 0.54 -2.19
C SER A 126 17.37 0.13 -0.96
N VAL A 127 18.07 1.07 -0.32
CA VAL A 127 18.82 0.86 0.94
C VAL A 127 17.86 0.68 2.12
N ALA A 128 16.77 1.43 2.16
CA ALA A 128 15.76 1.33 3.22
C ALA A 128 14.90 0.07 3.12
N MET A 129 14.56 -0.37 1.91
CA MET A 129 13.95 -1.67 1.64
C MET A 129 14.90 -2.80 2.02
N ALA A 130 16.20 -2.68 1.72
CA ALA A 130 17.21 -3.68 2.12
C ALA A 130 17.41 -3.71 3.65
N LYS A 131 17.45 -2.56 4.33
CA LYS A 131 17.54 -2.48 5.80
C LYS A 131 16.26 -2.94 6.50
N SER A 132 15.10 -2.70 5.88
CA SER A 132 13.81 -3.21 6.37
C SER A 132 13.55 -4.65 5.91
N ALA A 133 14.37 -5.23 5.03
CA ALA A 133 14.30 -6.64 4.68
C ALA A 133 14.72 -7.53 5.85
N GLU A 134 15.55 -7.03 6.78
CA GLU A 134 15.84 -7.71 8.05
C GLU A 134 14.66 -7.69 9.04
N GLY A 135 13.62 -6.87 8.79
CA GLY A 135 12.42 -6.78 9.60
C GLY A 135 11.29 -6.14 8.82
N PHE A 136 10.52 -6.95 8.08
CA PHE A 136 9.60 -6.52 7.02
C PHE A 136 8.44 -5.61 7.46
N LEU A 137 8.35 -5.26 8.74
CA LEU A 137 7.42 -4.26 9.26
C LEU A 137 8.09 -3.58 10.44
N ARG A 138 8.36 -2.26 10.36
CA ARG A 138 8.59 -1.46 11.56
C ARG A 138 7.36 -1.65 12.46
N THR A 139 7.60 -2.10 13.68
CA THR A 139 6.56 -2.51 14.62
C THR A 139 5.64 -1.32 14.93
N ILE A 140 4.36 -1.42 14.56
CA ILE A 140 3.32 -0.62 15.22
C ILE A 140 3.14 -1.28 16.60
N PRO A 141 3.33 -0.56 17.72
CA PRO A 141 3.26 -1.15 19.05
C PRO A 141 1.80 -1.41 19.40
N ILE A 142 1.28 -2.56 19.00
CA ILE A 142 0.12 -3.21 19.60
C ILE A 142 0.62 -4.59 20.01
N GLN A 143 0.70 -4.77 21.32
CA GLN A 143 1.19 -5.91 22.11
C GLN A 143 1.08 -7.33 21.50
N GLU A 144 1.83 -7.66 20.45
CA GLU A 144 2.24 -9.03 20.16
C GLU A 144 3.34 -9.03 19.09
N SER A 145 4.55 -9.42 19.50
CA SER A 145 5.66 -9.69 18.60
C SER A 145 5.37 -10.97 17.81
N ILE A 146 4.88 -10.84 16.59
CA ILE A 146 4.88 -11.96 15.64
C ILE A 146 6.27 -11.99 15.00
N ASP A 147 6.98 -13.11 15.12
CA ASP A 147 8.25 -13.35 14.43
C ASP A 147 8.07 -13.16 12.92
N VAL A 148 8.53 -12.02 12.38
CA VAL A 148 8.49 -11.72 10.95
C VAL A 148 9.72 -12.35 10.29
N THR A 149 9.68 -13.66 10.09
CA THR A 149 10.61 -14.30 9.16
C THR A 149 10.10 -14.08 7.74
N GLN A 150 10.81 -13.27 6.95
CA GLN A 150 10.63 -13.26 5.49
C GLN A 150 10.92 -14.68 4.99
N ARG A 151 9.88 -15.38 4.55
CA ARG A 151 10.05 -16.57 3.74
C ARG A 151 9.71 -16.18 2.32
N ILE A 152 10.68 -16.34 1.41
CA ILE A 152 10.35 -16.66 0.03
C ILE A 152 9.41 -17.84 0.14
N ALA A 153 8.12 -17.63 -0.13
CA ALA A 153 7.16 -18.70 0.02
C ALA A 153 7.51 -19.75 -1.03
N ALA A 154 7.68 -21.00 -0.60
CA ALA A 154 7.68 -22.09 -1.56
C ALA A 154 6.37 -22.03 -2.35
N TYR A 155 6.38 -22.48 -3.60
CA TYR A 155 5.18 -22.49 -4.44
C TYR A 155 3.98 -23.12 -3.72
N ASP A 156 4.21 -24.24 -3.03
CA ASP A 156 3.18 -24.95 -2.29
C ASP A 156 2.60 -24.13 -1.13
N ASP A 157 3.45 -23.37 -0.41
CA ASP A 157 2.98 -22.47 0.65
C ASP A 157 2.08 -21.35 0.09
N ALA A 158 2.43 -20.79 -1.07
CA ALA A 158 1.63 -19.76 -1.74
C ALA A 158 0.26 -20.30 -2.21
N VAL A 159 0.22 -21.55 -2.71
CA VAL A 159 -1.03 -22.22 -3.08
C VAL A 159 -1.90 -22.49 -1.84
N GLU A 160 -1.31 -22.93 -0.74
CA GLU A 160 -2.04 -23.13 0.52
C GLU A 160 -2.55 -21.81 1.11
N ILE A 161 -1.83 -20.70 0.93
CA ILE A 161 -2.35 -19.36 1.26
C ILE A 161 -3.62 -19.10 0.45
N LEU A 162 -3.61 -19.27 -0.87
CA LEU A 162 -4.79 -19.03 -1.73
C LEU A 162 -6.00 -19.85 -1.28
N LYS A 163 -5.82 -21.16 -1.01
CA LYS A 163 -6.90 -22.06 -0.57
C LYS A 163 -7.58 -21.63 0.73
N LYS A 164 -6.87 -20.91 1.60
CA LYS A 164 -7.41 -20.42 2.87
C LYS A 164 -8.20 -19.11 2.74
N GLN A 165 -8.12 -18.43 1.59
CA GLN A 165 -8.76 -17.14 1.40
C GLN A 165 -10.22 -17.29 0.98
N LYS A 166 -11.09 -16.51 1.62
CA LYS A 166 -12.50 -16.40 1.22
C LYS A 166 -12.71 -15.45 0.04
N LEU A 167 -11.80 -14.49 -0.12
CA LEU A 167 -11.81 -13.49 -1.16
C LEU A 167 -10.39 -13.34 -1.70
N ILE A 168 -10.24 -13.57 -3.00
CA ILE A 168 -8.98 -13.42 -3.73
C ILE A 168 -9.22 -12.40 -4.83
N VAL A 169 -8.42 -11.34 -4.82
CA VAL A 169 -8.46 -10.29 -5.84
C VAL A 169 -7.09 -10.20 -6.49
N ILE A 170 -7.07 -10.20 -7.81
CA ILE A 170 -5.84 -9.96 -8.59
C ILE A 170 -5.83 -8.52 -9.10
N THR A 171 -4.64 -7.91 -9.08
CA THR A 171 -4.37 -6.58 -9.63
C THR A 171 -3.06 -6.57 -10.41
N ASP A 172 -2.93 -5.58 -11.28
CA ASP A 172 -1.66 -5.22 -11.92
C ASP A 172 -0.59 -4.96 -10.85
N CYS A 173 0.64 -5.39 -11.14
CA CYS A 173 1.80 -5.03 -10.33
C CYS A 173 2.18 -3.57 -10.57
N ILE A 174 1.88 -2.70 -9.61
CA ILE A 174 2.15 -1.27 -9.74
C ILE A 174 3.64 -0.97 -9.98
N CYS A 175 4.55 -1.72 -9.36
CA CYS A 175 6.00 -1.53 -9.55
C CYS A 175 6.42 -1.78 -11.01
N ARG A 176 5.83 -2.80 -11.66
CA ARG A 176 6.08 -3.09 -13.07
C ARG A 176 5.38 -2.08 -13.98
N LYS A 177 4.15 -1.72 -13.66
CA LYS A 177 3.40 -0.68 -14.38
C LYS A 177 4.13 0.68 -14.35
N MET A 178 4.71 1.05 -13.22
CA MET A 178 5.55 2.24 -13.08
C MET A 178 6.75 2.17 -14.02
N ARG A 179 7.49 1.06 -14.01
CA ARG A 179 8.62 0.87 -14.93
C ARG A 179 8.20 0.96 -16.39
N GLU A 180 7.11 0.30 -16.79
CA GLU A 180 6.58 0.34 -18.16
C GLU A 180 6.05 1.73 -18.57
N THR A 181 5.62 2.55 -17.61
CA THR A 181 5.17 3.92 -17.87
C THR A 181 6.35 4.87 -18.15
N VAL A 182 7.51 4.61 -17.53
CA VAL A 182 8.70 5.47 -17.62
C VAL A 182 9.70 4.96 -18.67
N GLU A 183 9.82 3.64 -18.81
CA GLU A 183 10.79 2.92 -19.63
C GLU A 183 10.11 1.79 -20.41
N THR A 184 10.87 1.02 -21.21
CA THR A 184 10.34 -0.16 -21.89
C THR A 184 9.95 -1.24 -20.88
N GLY A 185 8.71 -1.74 -20.96
CA GLY A 185 8.22 -2.83 -20.13
C GLY A 185 9.06 -4.09 -20.27
N CYS A 186 9.21 -4.85 -19.18
CA CYS A 186 10.02 -6.08 -19.16
C CYS A 186 9.32 -7.30 -19.77
N GLY A 187 8.07 -7.17 -20.23
CA GLY A 187 7.28 -8.25 -20.83
C GLY A 187 6.80 -9.32 -19.85
N LYS A 188 7.08 -9.18 -18.54
CA LYS A 188 6.63 -10.12 -17.51
C LYS A 188 5.15 -9.91 -17.15
N LEU A 189 4.51 -10.95 -16.63
CA LEU A 189 3.08 -11.03 -16.29
C LEU A 189 2.57 -9.84 -15.47
N MET A 190 1.73 -8.97 -16.04
CA MET A 190 1.25 -7.73 -15.37
C MET A 190 0.37 -8.00 -14.15
N GLU A 191 -0.72 -8.76 -14.33
CA GLU A 191 -1.62 -9.19 -13.24
C GLU A 191 -0.91 -10.24 -12.36
N ALA A 192 -0.33 -9.78 -11.26
CA ALA A 192 0.58 -10.62 -10.47
C ALA A 192 0.62 -10.28 -8.97
N CYS A 193 -0.19 -9.32 -8.53
CA CYS A 193 -0.32 -8.95 -7.13
C CYS A 193 -1.70 -9.40 -6.63
N PHE A 194 -1.72 -10.24 -5.61
CA PHE A 194 -2.93 -10.74 -4.97
C PHE A 194 -3.26 -9.90 -3.74
N MET A 195 -4.53 -9.60 -3.55
CA MET A 195 -5.09 -8.93 -2.38
C MET A 195 -6.15 -9.83 -1.75
N PHE A 196 -6.16 -9.88 -0.42
CA PHE A 196 -7.00 -10.80 0.34
C PHE A 196 -7.84 -10.05 1.39
N GLY A 197 -8.91 -10.69 1.86
CA GLY A 197 -9.72 -10.19 2.98
C GLY A 197 -10.21 -8.75 2.77
N SER A 198 -10.05 -7.89 3.79
CA SER A 198 -10.49 -6.48 3.74
C SER A 198 -9.73 -5.65 2.70
N MET A 199 -8.45 -5.97 2.44
CA MET A 199 -7.69 -5.31 1.38
C MET A 199 -8.24 -5.72 0.00
N GLY A 200 -8.54 -7.00 -0.20
CA GLY A 200 -9.22 -7.47 -1.40
C GLY A 200 -10.55 -6.75 -1.64
N GLN A 201 -11.39 -6.63 -0.61
CA GLN A 201 -12.66 -5.89 -0.73
C GLN A 201 -12.44 -4.42 -1.10
N TYR A 202 -11.46 -3.75 -0.47
CA TYR A 202 -11.10 -2.38 -0.82
C TYR A 202 -10.70 -2.25 -2.31
N TYR A 203 -9.98 -3.21 -2.87
CA TYR A 203 -9.62 -3.20 -4.29
C TYR A 203 -10.84 -3.37 -5.20
N LEU A 204 -11.82 -4.18 -4.83
CA LEU A 204 -13.06 -4.32 -5.60
C LEU A 204 -13.90 -3.05 -5.53
N ASP A 205 -14.04 -2.47 -4.33
CA ASP A 205 -14.86 -1.28 -4.10
C ASP A 205 -14.36 -0.05 -4.87
N HIS A 206 -13.06 -0.03 -5.24
CA HIS A 206 -12.43 1.07 -6.00
C HIS A 206 -12.03 0.68 -7.42
N ASP A 207 -12.54 -0.43 -7.95
CA ASP A 207 -12.23 -0.92 -9.31
C ASP A 207 -10.73 -1.02 -9.59
N MET A 208 -9.95 -1.45 -8.60
CA MET A 208 -8.49 -1.57 -8.71
C MET A 208 -8.04 -2.98 -9.10
N GLY A 209 -8.91 -3.98 -8.98
CA GLY A 209 -8.62 -5.37 -9.33
C GLY A 209 -9.91 -6.15 -9.59
N ARG A 210 -9.76 -7.45 -9.87
CA ARG A 210 -10.89 -8.36 -10.11
C ARG A 210 -10.84 -9.57 -9.21
N GLN A 211 -12.00 -10.05 -8.81
CA GLN A 211 -12.11 -11.29 -8.04
C GLN A 211 -11.77 -12.49 -8.92
N ILE A 212 -11.06 -13.46 -8.35
CA ILE A 212 -10.70 -14.73 -8.99
C ILE A 212 -10.94 -15.90 -8.04
N ASP A 213 -11.00 -17.11 -8.59
CA ASP A 213 -11.03 -18.36 -7.83
C ASP A 213 -9.61 -18.89 -7.53
N VAL A 214 -9.55 -19.98 -6.76
CA VAL A 214 -8.28 -20.59 -6.35
C VAL A 214 -7.57 -21.22 -7.54
N GLU A 215 -8.32 -21.79 -8.48
CA GLU A 215 -7.81 -22.42 -9.69
C GLU A 215 -7.08 -21.41 -10.58
N GLU A 216 -7.71 -20.26 -10.87
CA GLU A 216 -7.11 -19.16 -11.61
C GLU A 216 -5.91 -18.58 -10.85
N GLY A 217 -6.02 -18.37 -9.54
CA GLY A 217 -4.91 -17.86 -8.73
C GLY A 217 -3.69 -18.80 -8.75
N THR A 218 -3.92 -20.10 -8.69
CA THR A 218 -2.86 -21.13 -8.79
C THR A 218 -2.19 -21.09 -10.16
N ARG A 219 -2.96 -20.93 -11.24
CA ARG A 219 -2.42 -20.76 -12.60
C ARG A 219 -1.57 -19.50 -12.73
N ILE A 220 -1.99 -18.38 -12.14
CA ILE A 220 -1.23 -17.12 -12.13
C ILE A 220 0.09 -17.31 -11.37
N LEU A 221 0.07 -17.94 -10.19
CA LEU A 221 1.29 -18.27 -9.44
C LEU A 221 2.27 -19.12 -10.25
N LYS A 222 1.75 -20.15 -10.94
CA LYS A 222 2.57 -21.00 -11.81
C LYS A 222 3.22 -20.18 -12.92
N ASN A 223 2.45 -19.36 -13.63
CA ASN A 223 2.97 -18.49 -14.69
C ASN A 223 4.02 -17.49 -14.16
N ALA A 224 3.80 -16.96 -12.95
CA ALA A 224 4.74 -16.06 -12.30
C ALA A 224 6.08 -16.74 -11.99
N HIS A 225 6.03 -17.95 -11.44
CA HIS A 225 7.22 -18.77 -11.19
C HIS A 225 7.96 -19.13 -12.49
N GLU A 226 7.24 -19.53 -13.55
CA GLU A 226 7.80 -19.82 -14.87
C GLU A 226 8.46 -18.57 -15.51
N ALA A 227 7.95 -17.38 -15.21
CA ALA A 227 8.54 -16.10 -15.62
C ALA A 227 9.71 -15.62 -14.71
N GLY A 228 10.13 -16.46 -13.76
CA GLY A 228 11.20 -16.17 -12.80
C GLY A 228 10.85 -15.01 -11.85
N LEU A 229 9.58 -14.87 -11.48
CA LEU A 229 9.14 -13.96 -10.43
C LEU A 229 9.25 -14.63 -9.05
N VAL A 230 9.53 -13.85 -8.03
CA VAL A 230 9.68 -14.30 -6.64
C VAL A 230 8.39 -14.00 -5.89
N THR A 231 7.73 -15.05 -5.37
CA THR A 231 6.50 -14.94 -4.58
C THR A 231 6.80 -14.51 -3.14
N GLN A 232 6.18 -13.40 -2.72
CA GLN A 232 6.39 -12.77 -1.42
C GLN A 232 5.04 -12.40 -0.77
N PRO A 233 4.53 -13.18 0.19
CA PRO A 233 3.38 -12.79 0.98
C PRO A 233 3.72 -11.68 1.97
N ALA A 234 2.76 -10.78 2.27
CA ALA A 234 2.96 -9.68 3.21
C ALA A 234 3.31 -10.17 4.63
N THR A 235 2.68 -11.27 5.08
CA THR A 235 3.07 -12.05 6.26
C THR A 235 2.74 -13.53 6.00
N ALA A 236 3.42 -14.46 6.69
CA ALA A 236 3.18 -15.90 6.51
C ALA A 236 1.92 -16.42 7.21
N GLN A 237 1.46 -15.78 8.29
CA GLN A 237 0.33 -16.27 9.10
C GLN A 237 -1.03 -15.80 8.57
N ASN A 238 -1.12 -14.57 8.07
CA ASN A 238 -2.34 -14.06 7.43
C ASN A 238 -1.99 -12.86 6.53
N PRO A 239 -1.59 -13.10 5.27
CA PRO A 239 -1.24 -12.01 4.38
C PRO A 239 -2.48 -11.21 4.00
N ALA A 240 -2.42 -9.87 4.10
CA ALA A 240 -3.39 -8.99 3.46
C ALA A 240 -3.22 -8.96 1.93
N GLY A 241 -2.06 -9.43 1.44
CA GLY A 241 -1.75 -9.57 0.02
C GLY A 241 -0.47 -10.36 -0.22
N MET A 242 -0.24 -10.73 -1.47
CA MET A 242 0.91 -11.50 -1.92
C MET A 242 1.38 -11.00 -3.28
N CYS A 243 2.67 -10.68 -3.38
CA CYS A 243 3.27 -10.10 -4.58
C CYS A 243 4.15 -11.13 -5.31
N ASN A 244 4.17 -11.05 -6.65
CA ASN A 244 5.13 -11.78 -7.48
C ASN A 244 6.15 -10.77 -8.07
N CYS A 245 7.23 -10.55 -7.32
CA CYS A 245 8.20 -9.50 -7.57
C CYS A 245 9.25 -9.90 -8.62
N CYS A 246 9.79 -8.91 -9.31
CA CYS A 246 11.02 -9.11 -10.10
C CYS A 246 12.17 -9.26 -9.11
N GLY A 247 12.78 -10.45 -9.04
CA GLY A 247 13.91 -10.75 -8.17
C GLY A 247 15.16 -9.93 -8.46
#